data_AF-H0F4C9-F1
#
_entry.id   AF-H0F4C9-F1
#
_cell.length_a   1.000
_cell.length_b   1.000
_cell.length_c   1.000
_cell.angle_alpha   90.00
_cell.angle_beta   90.00
_cell.angle_gamma   90.00
#
_symmetry.space_group_name_H-M   'P 1'
#
loop_
_entity.id
_entity.type
_entity.pdbx_description
1 polymer ?
#
loop_
_entity_poly.entity_id
_entity_poly.type
_entity_poly.pdbx_seq_one_letter_code
_entity_poly.pdbx_strand_id
1 'polypeptide(L)'
;MRPTTLALCGTFDSLTCGDALASLIIEANLRKRLKDLSLIRYASSARTSDSWLYEVRALDDFERDLPTLSGVLVGDLEALNFSPVESPDAPSRIGVGAPADSWLATALAAAGSGIPVCWNSAALRNTPAWAHPMLTLALDLSRYVSARDADVVDELRSAGFIGDAPIVPSVLYDIPRLVPGKMDGGARPPAVQAWLQAAGATDDYVVVQDHDGLRALLPGLTKTLALRGVSLVSLPLPEAASRLEPLLQAADPAPLAPEEIAALIGHSAGIVAVDESLVTIGLAYGIPALMPAGCQCVHAPFAPDEVVAGQPDASLPEAFLERLGKFSLCATARNARSILDVHWNNLAAHFGQEALSKPPSSTPPYQTWTRMLLASQAQNQRMEAAARASTLVETEQRLRAELAAATTDLQRERTLRQQEAELHQIWRAAAGDRHAETESERQRLHAMKRSFDAALAALTLEKASLRHSADTMLETLRKTTQALRIRDSEIRAREGEIRAREGEIQEIRSSLSWRVTEPLRTAKDTLLARRR
;
A
#
# COMPACT_ATOMS: atom_id res chain seq x y z
N MET A 1 45.17 -33.32 -19.50
CA MET A 1 44.16 -32.36 -20.01
C MET A 1 44.55 -30.97 -19.52
N ARG A 2 44.14 -29.88 -20.17
CA ARG A 2 44.36 -28.53 -19.61
C ARG A 2 43.34 -28.29 -18.49
N PRO A 3 43.69 -27.53 -17.43
CA PRO A 3 42.70 -27.06 -16.46
C PRO A 3 41.67 -26.18 -17.16
N THR A 4 40.44 -26.17 -16.66
CA THR A 4 39.35 -25.41 -17.27
C THR A 4 39.25 -24.07 -16.58
N THR A 5 39.64 -22.98 -17.24
CA THR A 5 39.52 -21.63 -16.68
C THR A 5 38.33 -20.93 -17.32
N LEU A 6 37.27 -20.66 -16.57
CA LEU A 6 36.09 -19.93 -17.07
C LEU A 6 36.07 -18.51 -16.50
N ALA A 7 35.65 -17.53 -17.31
CA ALA A 7 35.25 -16.22 -16.80
C ALA A 7 33.74 -16.20 -16.53
N LEU A 8 33.33 -15.57 -15.42
CA LEU A 8 31.94 -15.18 -15.14
C LEU A 8 31.82 -13.66 -15.27
N CYS A 9 30.91 -13.21 -16.15
CA CYS A 9 30.69 -11.81 -16.50
C CYS A 9 29.19 -11.46 -16.41
N GLY A 10 28.86 -10.21 -16.03
CA GLY A 10 27.47 -9.73 -15.95
C GLY A 10 26.68 -10.13 -14.71
N THR A 11 27.30 -10.78 -13.72
CA THR A 11 26.65 -11.18 -12.46
C THR A 11 26.88 -10.16 -11.33
N PHE A 12 27.84 -9.23 -11.46
CA PHE A 12 28.38 -8.47 -10.33
C PHE A 12 28.23 -6.95 -10.46
N ASP A 13 27.29 -6.46 -11.26
CA ASP A 13 27.10 -5.02 -11.45
C ASP A 13 26.17 -4.39 -10.40
N SER A 14 25.30 -5.18 -9.76
CA SER A 14 24.43 -4.78 -8.64
C SER A 14 24.93 -5.19 -7.25
N LEU A 15 25.86 -6.14 -7.16
CA LEU A 15 26.49 -6.62 -5.92
C LEU A 15 25.49 -7.06 -4.82
N THR A 16 24.39 -7.70 -5.20
CA THR A 16 23.38 -8.20 -4.26
C THR A 16 23.81 -9.49 -3.54
N CYS A 17 23.10 -9.86 -2.47
CA CYS A 17 23.24 -11.19 -1.85
C CYS A 17 22.86 -12.32 -2.84
N GLY A 18 21.90 -12.07 -3.73
CA GLY A 18 21.56 -12.98 -4.83
C GLY A 18 22.75 -13.21 -5.77
N ASP A 19 23.37 -12.13 -6.24
CA ASP A 19 24.55 -12.15 -7.13
C ASP A 19 25.70 -12.96 -6.50
N ALA A 20 25.95 -12.71 -5.21
CA ALA A 20 26.98 -13.37 -4.46
C ALA A 20 26.76 -14.90 -4.38
N LEU A 21 25.52 -15.33 -4.11
CA LEU A 21 25.12 -16.73 -4.01
C LEU A 21 25.05 -17.44 -5.36
N ALA A 22 24.50 -16.77 -6.38
CA ALA A 22 24.41 -17.28 -7.75
C ALA A 22 25.78 -17.76 -8.24
N SER A 23 26.81 -16.93 -8.06
CA SER A 23 28.17 -17.28 -8.48
C SER A 23 28.77 -18.48 -7.73
N LEU A 24 28.41 -18.68 -6.45
CA LEU A 24 28.85 -19.84 -5.68
C LEU A 24 28.11 -21.12 -6.12
N ILE A 25 26.81 -21.02 -6.43
CA ILE A 25 26.01 -22.13 -6.97
C ILE A 25 26.53 -22.55 -8.35
N ILE A 26 26.79 -21.59 -9.24
CA ILE A 26 27.39 -21.82 -10.57
C ILE A 26 28.72 -22.57 -10.43
N GLU A 27 29.63 -22.08 -9.59
CA GLU A 27 30.93 -22.71 -9.39
C GLU A 27 30.78 -24.12 -8.80
N ALA A 28 29.94 -24.31 -7.78
CA ALA A 28 29.71 -25.60 -7.15
C ALA A 28 29.07 -26.63 -8.11
N ASN A 29 28.18 -26.20 -9.00
CA ASN A 29 27.56 -27.08 -9.99
C ASN A 29 28.45 -27.42 -11.17
N LEU A 30 29.28 -26.48 -11.62
CA LEU A 30 30.24 -26.72 -12.70
C LEU A 30 31.45 -27.53 -12.21
N ARG A 31 31.97 -27.32 -10.99
CA ARG A 31 33.05 -28.13 -10.39
C ARG A 31 32.69 -29.62 -10.27
N LYS A 32 31.41 -29.97 -10.13
CA LYS A 32 30.92 -31.37 -10.13
C LYS A 32 31.03 -32.05 -11.51
N ARG A 33 31.16 -31.27 -12.59
CA ARG A 33 31.00 -31.72 -13.99
C ARG A 33 32.26 -31.48 -14.84
N LEU A 34 32.99 -30.41 -14.56
CA LEU A 34 34.24 -30.01 -15.20
C LEU A 34 35.42 -30.31 -14.28
N LYS A 35 36.46 -30.98 -14.81
CA LYS A 35 37.69 -31.26 -14.06
C LYS A 35 38.58 -30.03 -14.00
N ASP A 36 39.25 -29.85 -12.86
CA ASP A 36 40.23 -28.79 -12.61
C ASP A 36 39.70 -27.40 -13.00
N LEU A 37 38.46 -27.10 -12.59
CA LEU A 37 37.77 -25.85 -12.87
C LEU A 37 38.26 -24.71 -11.97
N SER A 38 38.67 -23.62 -12.60
CA SER A 38 38.86 -22.30 -11.97
C SER A 38 37.84 -21.32 -12.56
N LEU A 39 37.06 -20.66 -11.69
CA LEU A 39 36.11 -19.62 -12.10
C LEU A 39 36.65 -18.24 -11.71
N ILE A 40 37.04 -17.45 -12.72
CA ILE A 40 37.47 -16.06 -12.55
C ILE A 40 36.23 -15.17 -12.68
N ARG A 41 35.99 -14.33 -11.68
CA ARG A 41 34.82 -13.46 -11.58
C ARG A 41 35.21 -12.05 -11.99
N TYR A 42 34.45 -11.43 -12.89
CA TYR A 42 34.69 -10.06 -13.35
C TYR A 42 33.52 -9.14 -12.99
N ALA A 43 33.86 -7.95 -12.52
CA ALA A 43 32.93 -6.86 -12.24
C ALA A 43 33.54 -5.52 -12.69
N SER A 44 32.70 -4.48 -12.79
CA SER A 44 33.14 -3.12 -13.13
C SER A 44 34.20 -2.53 -12.17
N SER A 45 34.43 -3.13 -11.01
CA SER A 45 35.55 -2.79 -10.10
C SER A 45 36.05 -4.03 -9.36
N ALA A 46 37.36 -4.10 -9.10
CA ALA A 46 37.95 -5.20 -8.35
C ALA A 46 37.46 -5.22 -6.88
N ARG A 47 37.46 -6.41 -6.29
CA ARG A 47 37.23 -6.68 -4.87
C ARG A 47 38.17 -7.76 -4.36
N THR A 48 38.66 -7.60 -3.14
CA THR A 48 39.55 -8.55 -2.45
C THR A 48 38.76 -9.34 -1.40
N SER A 49 39.31 -10.47 -0.95
CA SER A 49 38.80 -11.27 0.18
C SER A 49 38.58 -10.48 1.49
N ASP A 50 39.19 -9.30 1.60
CA ASP A 50 39.16 -8.45 2.79
C ASP A 50 38.01 -7.43 2.74
N SER A 51 37.41 -7.25 1.55
CA SER A 51 36.34 -6.28 1.25
C SER A 51 35.10 -6.94 0.62
N TRP A 52 35.23 -8.21 0.22
CA TRP A 52 34.20 -9.03 -0.39
C TRP A 52 34.51 -10.50 -0.12
N LEU A 53 33.55 -11.39 -0.36
CA LEU A 53 33.57 -12.77 0.12
C LEU A 53 34.56 -13.67 -0.63
N TYR A 54 34.94 -13.24 -1.83
CA TYR A 54 35.89 -13.91 -2.71
C TYR A 54 36.52 -12.87 -3.64
N GLU A 55 37.65 -13.21 -4.25
CA GLU A 55 38.30 -12.38 -5.26
C GLU A 55 37.37 -12.14 -6.45
N VAL A 56 37.15 -10.87 -6.78
CA VAL A 56 36.49 -10.43 -8.02
C VAL A 56 37.47 -9.51 -8.72
N ARG A 57 37.86 -9.86 -9.95
CA ARG A 57 38.77 -9.04 -10.75
C ARG A 57 38.02 -7.87 -11.35
N ALA A 58 38.75 -6.78 -11.58
CA ALA A 58 38.22 -5.74 -12.42
C ALA A 58 38.04 -6.30 -13.84
N LEU A 59 36.94 -5.91 -14.48
CA LEU A 59 36.75 -6.03 -15.93
C LEU A 59 37.96 -5.51 -16.72
N ASP A 60 38.72 -4.61 -16.09
CA ASP A 60 39.93 -4.02 -16.63
C ASP A 60 41.01 -5.04 -17.03
N ASP A 61 41.04 -6.17 -16.35
CA ASP A 61 41.98 -7.27 -16.55
C ASP A 61 41.53 -8.26 -17.64
N PHE A 62 40.26 -8.22 -18.06
CA PHE A 62 39.63 -9.27 -18.88
C PHE A 62 40.35 -9.51 -20.22
N GLU A 63 40.67 -8.46 -20.99
CA GLU A 63 41.35 -8.60 -22.29
C GLU A 63 42.75 -9.23 -22.18
N ARG A 64 43.46 -8.97 -21.06
CA ARG A 64 44.77 -9.54 -20.79
C ARG A 64 44.67 -11.01 -20.42
N ASP A 65 43.67 -11.36 -19.61
CA ASP A 65 43.45 -12.71 -19.12
C ASP A 65 42.80 -13.60 -20.20
N LEU A 66 42.13 -13.01 -21.20
CA LEU A 66 41.41 -13.65 -22.30
C LEU A 66 42.14 -14.84 -22.96
N PRO A 67 43.44 -14.77 -23.32
CA PRO A 67 44.15 -15.90 -23.95
C PRO A 67 44.34 -17.12 -23.04
N THR A 68 44.07 -16.99 -21.74
CA THR A 68 44.14 -18.07 -20.75
C THR A 68 42.78 -18.74 -20.48
N LEU A 69 41.69 -18.13 -20.95
CA LEU A 69 40.33 -18.61 -20.72
C LEU A 69 39.99 -19.78 -21.65
N SER A 70 39.31 -20.77 -21.09
CA SER A 70 38.69 -21.91 -21.79
C SER A 70 37.26 -21.60 -22.24
N GLY A 71 36.62 -20.58 -21.68
CA GLY A 71 35.27 -20.15 -22.00
C GLY A 71 34.82 -18.94 -21.17
N VAL A 72 33.73 -18.32 -21.59
CA VAL A 72 33.05 -17.25 -20.86
C VAL A 72 31.61 -17.66 -20.58
N LEU A 73 31.20 -17.50 -19.33
CA LEU A 73 29.83 -17.63 -18.87
C LEU A 73 29.27 -16.23 -18.62
N VAL A 74 28.20 -15.89 -19.31
CA VAL A 74 27.51 -14.60 -19.20
C VAL A 74 26.23 -14.78 -18.40
N GLY A 75 26.05 -13.97 -17.37
CA GLY A 75 24.82 -13.85 -16.60
C GLY A 75 24.75 -14.69 -15.32
N ASP A 76 24.24 -14.05 -14.28
CA ASP A 76 22.97 -14.44 -13.67
C ASP A 76 22.33 -13.15 -13.11
N LEU A 77 21.01 -13.18 -12.90
CA LEU A 77 20.19 -12.13 -12.26
C LEU A 77 20.00 -10.82 -13.06
N GLU A 78 19.17 -9.95 -12.50
CA GLU A 78 18.45 -8.81 -13.12
C GLU A 78 19.36 -7.69 -13.66
N ALA A 79 20.68 -7.81 -13.45
CA ALA A 79 21.70 -6.83 -13.82
C ALA A 79 22.04 -6.78 -15.32
N LEU A 80 21.56 -7.74 -16.13
CA LEU A 80 21.60 -7.65 -17.59
C LEU A 80 20.64 -6.56 -18.08
N ASN A 81 21.01 -5.30 -17.90
CA ASN A 81 20.27 -4.14 -18.36
C ASN A 81 21.18 -3.18 -19.15
N PHE A 82 20.54 -2.26 -19.87
CA PHE A 82 21.18 -1.17 -20.59
C PHE A 82 20.94 0.19 -19.92
N SER A 83 20.49 0.18 -18.66
CA SER A 83 20.27 1.38 -17.87
C SER A 83 21.63 1.93 -17.45
N PRO A 84 21.93 3.22 -17.66
CA PRO A 84 23.18 3.78 -17.16
C PRO A 84 23.20 3.70 -15.62
N VAL A 85 24.30 3.19 -15.05
CA VAL A 85 24.54 3.27 -13.60
C VAL A 85 24.53 4.75 -13.19
N GLU A 86 23.82 5.10 -12.11
CA GLU A 86 23.67 6.49 -11.63
C GLU A 86 24.99 7.13 -11.11
N SER A 87 26.10 6.41 -11.17
CA SER A 87 27.45 6.90 -10.84
C SER A 87 28.16 7.41 -12.10
N PRO A 88 28.34 8.74 -12.27
CA PRO A 88 28.90 9.32 -13.50
C PRO A 88 30.41 9.10 -13.68
N ASP A 89 31.10 8.54 -12.68
CA ASP A 89 32.56 8.45 -12.62
C ASP A 89 33.15 7.10 -13.08
N ALA A 90 32.31 6.14 -13.49
CA ALA A 90 32.77 4.85 -14.01
C ALA A 90 33.26 4.97 -15.47
N PRO A 91 34.56 4.78 -15.79
CA PRO A 91 35.06 4.91 -17.16
C PRO A 91 34.56 3.75 -18.03
N SER A 92 33.62 4.04 -18.92
CA SER A 92 33.13 3.06 -19.91
C SER A 92 34.21 2.73 -20.93
N ARG A 93 34.61 1.45 -21.00
CA ARG A 93 35.65 0.93 -21.91
C ARG A 93 35.19 0.84 -23.35
N ILE A 94 33.91 0.56 -23.51
CA ILE A 94 33.23 0.29 -24.77
C ILE A 94 32.28 1.46 -25.09
N GLY A 95 32.13 2.42 -24.18
CA GLY A 95 31.32 3.65 -24.30
C GLY A 95 29.81 3.43 -24.21
N VAL A 96 29.37 2.16 -24.21
CA VAL A 96 27.95 1.75 -24.18
C VAL A 96 27.34 2.04 -22.80
N GLY A 97 28.20 2.20 -21.79
CA GLY A 97 27.87 2.50 -20.41
C GLY A 97 28.00 1.27 -19.53
N ALA A 98 28.39 1.47 -18.28
CA ALA A 98 28.10 0.47 -17.25
C ALA A 98 26.57 0.40 -17.06
N PRO A 99 25.97 -0.81 -16.94
CA PRO A 99 26.62 -2.11 -16.78
C PRO A 99 26.82 -2.91 -18.09
N ALA A 100 26.27 -2.48 -19.23
CA ALA A 100 26.33 -3.22 -20.50
C ALA A 100 27.77 -3.55 -20.97
N ASP A 101 28.75 -2.71 -20.65
CA ASP A 101 30.18 -2.98 -20.84
C ASP A 101 30.67 -4.26 -20.14
N SER A 102 30.06 -4.70 -19.02
CA SER A 102 30.54 -5.85 -18.24
C SER A 102 30.29 -7.19 -18.92
N TRP A 103 29.24 -7.29 -19.73
CA TRP A 103 28.70 -8.54 -20.26
C TRP A 103 28.63 -8.58 -21.79
N LEU A 104 28.19 -7.50 -22.45
CA LEU A 104 28.04 -7.48 -23.91
C LEU A 104 29.40 -7.38 -24.60
N ALA A 105 30.29 -6.52 -24.07
CA ALA A 105 31.64 -6.38 -24.59
C ALA A 105 32.50 -7.63 -24.37
N THR A 106 32.40 -8.24 -23.18
CA THR A 106 33.16 -9.45 -22.83
C THR A 106 32.72 -10.65 -23.65
N ALA A 107 31.41 -10.81 -23.89
CA ALA A 107 30.87 -11.79 -24.84
C ALA A 107 31.46 -11.60 -26.25
N LEU A 108 31.38 -10.39 -26.80
CA LEU A 108 31.87 -10.10 -28.15
C LEU A 108 33.41 -10.23 -28.29
N ALA A 109 34.17 -9.84 -27.27
CA ALA A 109 35.62 -9.98 -27.25
C ALA A 109 36.07 -11.45 -27.18
N ALA A 110 35.40 -12.26 -26.37
CA ALA A 110 35.65 -13.69 -26.27
C ALA A 110 35.26 -14.44 -27.55
N ALA A 111 34.05 -14.21 -28.06
CA ALA A 111 33.59 -14.81 -29.29
C ALA A 111 34.49 -14.44 -30.50
N GLY A 112 34.86 -13.16 -30.61
CA GLY A 112 35.82 -12.69 -31.63
C GLY A 112 37.22 -13.28 -31.50
N SER A 113 37.59 -13.81 -30.32
CA SER A 113 38.85 -14.51 -30.05
C SER A 113 38.77 -16.04 -30.26
N GLY A 114 37.59 -16.58 -30.61
CA GLY A 114 37.34 -18.01 -30.75
C GLY A 114 37.09 -18.75 -29.42
N ILE A 115 36.87 -18.02 -28.34
CA ILE A 115 36.60 -18.56 -27.00
C ILE A 115 35.08 -18.78 -26.87
N PRO A 116 34.61 -19.97 -26.44
CA PRO A 116 33.19 -20.26 -26.38
C PRO A 116 32.49 -19.41 -25.31
N VAL A 117 31.44 -18.71 -25.72
CA VAL A 117 30.55 -17.94 -24.86
C VAL A 117 29.26 -18.72 -24.62
N CYS A 118 28.83 -18.81 -23.37
CA CYS A 118 27.54 -19.41 -22.99
C CYS A 118 26.75 -18.43 -22.11
N TRP A 119 25.45 -18.26 -22.35
CA TRP A 119 24.57 -17.45 -21.51
C TRP A 119 23.79 -18.33 -20.54
N ASN A 120 23.86 -18.01 -19.26
CA ASN A 120 23.28 -18.73 -18.13
C ASN A 120 22.05 -17.98 -17.60
N SER A 121 20.85 -18.57 -17.78
CA SER A 121 19.57 -18.02 -17.28
C SER A 121 19.45 -16.50 -17.50
N ALA A 122 19.72 -16.04 -18.72
CA ALA A 122 19.78 -14.60 -19.00
C ALA A 122 18.46 -13.94 -18.61
N ALA A 123 18.51 -12.86 -17.82
CA ALA A 123 17.34 -12.16 -17.29
C ALA A 123 17.09 -10.80 -17.98
N LEU A 124 17.65 -10.60 -19.18
CA LEU A 124 17.60 -9.34 -19.92
C LEU A 124 16.15 -8.87 -20.18
N ARG A 125 15.91 -7.57 -20.02
CA ARG A 125 14.64 -6.87 -20.26
C ARG A 125 14.87 -5.46 -20.80
N ASN A 126 13.86 -4.92 -21.49
CA ASN A 126 13.79 -3.53 -21.94
C ASN A 126 15.01 -3.14 -22.79
N THR A 127 15.44 -4.03 -23.70
CA THR A 127 16.59 -3.78 -24.56
C THR A 127 16.30 -2.59 -25.46
N PRO A 128 17.06 -1.49 -25.37
CA PRO A 128 16.81 -0.33 -26.21
C PRO A 128 17.14 -0.68 -27.66
N ALA A 129 16.34 -0.17 -28.60
CA ALA A 129 16.44 -0.53 -30.02
C ALA A 129 17.83 -0.31 -30.64
N TRP A 130 18.63 0.60 -30.10
CA TRP A 130 20.01 0.81 -30.54
C TRP A 130 20.94 -0.37 -30.22
N ALA A 131 20.66 -1.14 -29.16
CA ALA A 131 21.48 -2.26 -28.71
C ALA A 131 21.17 -3.58 -29.42
N HIS A 132 19.98 -3.70 -30.04
CA HIS A 132 19.52 -4.91 -30.74
C HIS A 132 20.56 -5.53 -31.68
N PRO A 133 21.28 -4.76 -32.55
CA PRO A 133 22.27 -5.35 -33.46
C PRO A 133 23.49 -5.97 -32.76
N MET A 134 23.97 -5.36 -31.66
CA MET A 134 25.10 -5.91 -30.90
C MET A 134 24.69 -7.11 -30.06
N LEU A 135 23.50 -7.06 -29.45
CA LEU A 135 22.95 -8.17 -28.70
C LEU A 135 22.76 -9.40 -29.59
N THR A 136 22.05 -9.26 -30.70
CA THR A 136 21.81 -10.36 -31.65
C THR A 136 23.11 -10.95 -32.18
N LEU A 137 24.08 -10.11 -32.54
CA LEU A 137 25.43 -10.57 -32.89
C LEU A 137 26.10 -11.37 -31.77
N ALA A 138 26.04 -10.90 -30.52
CA ALA A 138 26.67 -11.58 -29.39
C ALA A 138 26.02 -12.94 -29.13
N LEU A 139 24.70 -13.04 -29.29
CA LEU A 139 23.92 -14.26 -29.14
C LEU A 139 24.19 -15.25 -30.30
N ASP A 140 24.19 -14.78 -31.55
CA ASP A 140 24.47 -15.60 -32.75
C ASP A 140 25.90 -16.15 -32.77
N LEU A 141 26.86 -15.43 -32.17
CA LEU A 141 28.24 -15.88 -31.99
C LEU A 141 28.45 -16.74 -30.73
N SER A 142 27.42 -16.89 -29.88
CA SER A 142 27.51 -17.69 -28.65
C SER A 142 27.23 -19.17 -28.91
N ARG A 143 27.92 -20.04 -28.15
CA ARG A 143 27.81 -21.50 -28.29
C ARG A 143 26.52 -22.06 -27.68
N TYR A 144 25.98 -21.35 -26.68
CA TYR A 144 24.77 -21.71 -25.96
C TYR A 144 24.11 -20.44 -25.41
N VAL A 145 22.80 -20.33 -25.57
CA VAL A 145 21.98 -19.24 -25.01
C VAL A 145 20.89 -19.88 -24.16
N SER A 146 20.63 -19.35 -22.97
CA SER A 146 19.45 -19.73 -22.17
C SER A 146 18.81 -18.49 -21.57
N ALA A 147 17.49 -18.54 -21.45
CA ALA A 147 16.63 -17.43 -21.05
C ALA A 147 15.98 -17.75 -19.70
N ARG A 148 15.80 -16.76 -18.82
CA ARG A 148 15.19 -17.00 -17.49
C ARG A 148 13.74 -17.49 -17.57
N ASP A 149 12.99 -16.96 -18.54
CA ASP A 149 11.55 -17.10 -18.67
C ASP A 149 11.12 -16.80 -20.13
N ALA A 150 9.82 -16.81 -20.40
CA ALA A 150 9.28 -16.57 -21.74
C ALA A 150 9.42 -15.12 -22.22
N ASP A 151 9.33 -14.13 -21.33
CA ASP A 151 9.47 -12.72 -21.70
C ASP A 151 10.88 -12.42 -22.17
N VAL A 152 11.91 -13.04 -21.55
CA VAL A 152 13.29 -12.99 -22.06
C VAL A 152 13.35 -13.57 -23.47
N VAL A 153 12.71 -14.71 -23.74
CA VAL A 153 12.74 -15.30 -25.08
C VAL A 153 12.16 -14.32 -26.10
N ASP A 154 11.03 -13.67 -25.79
CA ASP A 154 10.41 -12.68 -26.66
C ASP A 154 11.26 -11.40 -26.81
N GLU A 155 11.97 -10.97 -25.76
CA GLU A 155 12.95 -9.88 -25.79
C GLU A 155 14.14 -10.20 -26.73
N LEU A 156 14.74 -11.39 -26.60
CA LEU A 156 15.84 -11.86 -27.47
C LEU A 156 15.37 -11.98 -28.93
N ARG A 157 14.15 -12.50 -29.15
CA ARG A 157 13.52 -12.59 -30.48
C ARG A 157 13.26 -11.21 -31.07
N SER A 158 12.83 -10.25 -30.26
CA SER A 158 12.59 -8.85 -30.67
C SER A 158 13.87 -8.13 -31.08
N ALA A 159 15.00 -8.45 -30.44
CA ALA A 159 16.32 -7.98 -30.87
C ALA A 159 16.79 -8.58 -32.21
N GLY A 160 16.20 -9.72 -32.63
CA GLY A 160 16.50 -10.41 -33.88
C GLY A 160 17.20 -11.75 -33.75
N PHE A 161 17.43 -12.27 -32.54
CA PHE A 161 18.04 -13.59 -32.34
C PHE A 161 17.12 -14.71 -32.85
N ILE A 162 17.63 -15.59 -33.70
CA ILE A 162 16.87 -16.70 -34.30
C ILE A 162 17.25 -18.10 -33.78
N GLY A 163 18.31 -18.22 -32.98
CA GLY A 163 18.75 -19.50 -32.40
C GLY A 163 17.85 -20.01 -31.28
N ASP A 164 18.13 -21.20 -30.76
CA ASP A 164 17.40 -21.75 -29.61
C ASP A 164 17.81 -21.06 -28.30
N ALA A 165 16.81 -20.70 -27.49
CA ALA A 165 16.96 -20.17 -26.14
C ALA A 165 16.06 -20.96 -25.18
N PRO A 166 16.47 -22.16 -24.71
CA PRO A 166 15.75 -22.89 -23.68
C PRO A 166 15.51 -22.03 -22.44
N ILE A 167 14.28 -22.12 -21.90
CA ILE A 167 13.91 -21.49 -20.64
C ILE A 167 14.55 -22.26 -19.48
N VAL A 168 15.31 -21.56 -18.66
CA VAL A 168 16.09 -22.06 -17.52
C VAL A 168 15.88 -21.10 -16.35
N PRO A 169 15.31 -21.55 -15.23
CA PRO A 169 15.01 -20.68 -14.10
C PRO A 169 16.28 -20.18 -13.40
N SER A 170 16.11 -19.18 -12.53
CA SER A 170 17.19 -18.65 -11.66
C SER A 170 17.98 -19.77 -10.97
N VAL A 171 19.31 -19.67 -10.99
CA VAL A 171 20.19 -20.69 -10.40
C VAL A 171 20.00 -20.79 -8.89
N LEU A 172 19.45 -19.74 -8.26
CA LEU A 172 19.17 -19.68 -6.83
C LEU A 172 18.24 -20.81 -6.35
N TYR A 173 17.43 -21.43 -7.23
CA TYR A 173 16.66 -22.63 -6.87
C TYR A 173 17.52 -23.85 -6.46
N ASP A 174 18.81 -23.86 -6.81
CA ASP A 174 19.77 -24.88 -6.42
C ASP A 174 20.49 -24.57 -5.08
N ILE A 175 20.24 -23.42 -4.42
CA ILE A 175 20.90 -23.05 -3.15
C ILE A 175 20.89 -24.14 -2.07
N PRO A 176 19.85 -24.98 -1.90
CA PRO A 176 19.82 -25.98 -0.81
C PRO A 176 20.80 -27.14 -1.02
N ARG A 177 21.36 -27.26 -2.24
CA ARG A 177 22.44 -28.22 -2.58
C ARG A 177 23.84 -27.70 -2.25
N LEU A 178 23.96 -26.39 -2.00
CA LEU A 178 25.18 -25.73 -1.53
C LEU A 178 25.10 -25.53 -0.01
N VAL A 179 23.97 -25.03 0.48
CA VAL A 179 23.69 -24.73 1.89
C VAL A 179 22.40 -25.45 2.30
N PRO A 180 22.46 -26.65 2.92
CA PRO A 180 21.26 -27.38 3.34
C PRO A 180 20.39 -26.62 4.34
N GLY A 181 19.08 -26.58 4.11
CA GLY A 181 18.10 -25.91 4.98
C GLY A 181 17.49 -26.84 6.03
N LYS A 182 16.60 -26.30 6.88
CA LYS A 182 15.86 -27.06 7.92
C LYS A 182 15.02 -28.20 7.32
N MET A 183 14.47 -28.00 6.11
CA MET A 183 13.73 -29.03 5.36
C MET A 183 14.61 -30.22 4.94
N ASP A 184 15.85 -29.95 4.51
CA ASP A 184 16.79 -30.97 4.03
C ASP A 184 17.57 -31.66 5.18
N GLY A 185 17.18 -31.39 6.44
CA GLY A 185 17.87 -31.90 7.64
C GLY A 185 19.22 -31.21 7.92
N GLY A 186 19.45 -30.03 7.33
CA GLY A 186 20.64 -29.22 7.58
C GLY A 186 20.74 -28.78 9.04
N ALA A 187 21.98 -28.67 9.55
CA ALA A 187 22.25 -28.04 10.82
C ALA A 187 22.44 -26.52 10.63
N ARG A 188 21.81 -25.72 11.49
CA ARG A 188 21.98 -24.25 11.50
C ARG A 188 23.45 -23.91 11.78
N PRO A 189 24.13 -23.07 10.97
CA PRO A 189 25.53 -22.73 11.21
C PRO A 189 25.76 -22.01 12.55
N PRO A 190 26.91 -22.20 13.22
CA PRO A 190 27.19 -21.57 14.52
C PRO A 190 27.14 -20.04 14.48
N ALA A 191 27.59 -19.41 13.38
CA ALA A 191 27.50 -17.96 13.20
C ALA A 191 26.05 -17.48 13.17
N VAL A 192 25.18 -18.14 12.39
CA VAL A 192 23.73 -17.87 12.35
C VAL A 192 23.09 -18.06 13.72
N GLN A 193 23.49 -19.08 14.47
CA GLN A 193 22.98 -19.31 15.83
C GLN A 193 23.41 -18.20 16.81
N ALA A 194 24.68 -17.80 16.78
CA ALA A 194 25.19 -16.69 17.60
C ALA A 194 24.56 -15.35 17.22
N TRP A 195 24.35 -15.12 15.92
CA TRP A 195 23.67 -13.95 15.37
C TRP A 195 22.21 -13.87 15.87
N LEU A 196 21.45 -14.97 15.81
CA LEU A 196 20.07 -15.04 16.31
C LEU A 196 20.00 -14.82 17.84
N GLN A 197 20.97 -15.34 18.59
CA GLN A 197 21.08 -15.11 20.04
C GLN A 197 21.37 -13.65 20.37
N ALA A 198 22.28 -13.00 19.64
CA ALA A 198 22.56 -11.57 19.76
C ALA A 198 21.34 -10.71 19.37
N ALA A 199 20.60 -11.15 18.34
CA ALA A 199 19.34 -10.54 17.91
C ALA A 199 18.16 -10.78 18.87
N GLY A 200 18.33 -11.58 19.94
CA GLY A 200 17.26 -11.92 20.88
C GLY A 200 16.11 -12.74 20.27
N ALA A 201 16.35 -13.41 19.15
CA ALA A 201 15.33 -14.15 18.40
C ALA A 201 15.06 -15.54 19.00
N THR A 202 13.80 -15.99 18.90
CA THR A 202 13.40 -17.37 19.21
C THR A 202 13.82 -18.34 18.09
N ASP A 203 13.73 -19.65 18.35
CA ASP A 203 14.14 -20.67 17.38
C ASP A 203 13.30 -20.72 16.09
N ASP A 204 12.05 -20.25 16.16
CA ASP A 204 11.15 -20.05 15.02
C ASP A 204 10.96 -18.54 14.78
N TYR A 205 11.52 -18.06 13.67
CA TYR A 205 11.53 -16.64 13.30
C TYR A 205 11.11 -16.46 11.84
N VAL A 206 10.54 -15.29 11.52
CA VAL A 206 10.34 -14.81 10.16
C VAL A 206 11.44 -13.82 9.83
N VAL A 207 12.02 -13.98 8.64
CA VAL A 207 13.06 -13.12 8.11
C VAL A 207 12.43 -12.00 7.28
N VAL A 208 12.82 -10.75 7.48
CA VAL A 208 12.36 -9.59 6.72
C VAL A 208 13.53 -8.84 6.09
N GLN A 209 13.40 -8.45 4.82
CA GLN A 209 14.37 -7.60 4.15
C GLN A 209 14.34 -6.18 4.73
N ASP A 210 15.52 -5.54 4.85
CA ASP A 210 15.59 -4.14 5.23
C ASP A 210 15.29 -3.24 4.02
N HIS A 211 14.04 -2.79 3.86
CA HIS A 211 13.61 -2.01 2.69
C HIS A 211 12.37 -1.13 2.97
N ASP A 212 12.39 0.13 2.52
CA ASP A 212 11.31 1.10 2.79
C ASP A 212 9.92 0.66 2.31
N GLY A 213 9.84 -0.06 1.19
CA GLY A 213 8.58 -0.65 0.69
C GLY A 213 7.90 -1.64 1.65
N LEU A 214 8.60 -2.12 2.68
CA LEU A 214 8.06 -3.02 3.71
C LEU A 214 7.55 -2.27 4.96
N ARG A 215 7.88 -0.98 5.11
CA ARG A 215 7.64 -0.19 6.33
C ARG A 215 6.18 -0.19 6.79
N ALA A 216 5.22 -0.18 5.85
CA ALA A 216 3.78 -0.24 6.14
C ALA A 216 3.29 -1.61 6.65
N LEU A 217 3.99 -2.70 6.33
CA LEU A 217 3.61 -4.05 6.77
C LEU A 217 4.14 -4.39 8.17
N LEU A 218 5.28 -3.81 8.58
CA LEU A 218 5.97 -4.14 9.84
C LEU A 218 5.06 -4.08 11.09
N PRO A 219 4.21 -3.06 11.32
CA PRO A 219 3.42 -2.99 12.55
C PRO A 219 2.43 -4.16 12.69
N GLY A 220 1.81 -4.56 11.58
CA GLY A 220 0.94 -5.73 11.50
C GLY A 220 1.73 -7.04 11.63
N LEU A 221 2.90 -7.11 10.99
CA LEU A 221 3.81 -8.25 11.03
C LEU A 221 4.28 -8.55 12.47
N THR A 222 4.93 -7.58 13.12
CA THR A 222 5.45 -7.69 14.49
C THR A 222 4.36 -8.09 15.49
N LYS A 223 3.20 -7.42 15.45
CA LYS A 223 2.09 -7.72 16.36
C LYS A 223 1.55 -9.14 16.20
N THR A 224 1.38 -9.60 14.95
CA THR A 224 0.76 -10.91 14.68
C THR A 224 1.71 -12.07 14.93
N LEU A 225 3.00 -11.90 14.64
CA LEU A 225 4.03 -12.90 14.93
C LEU A 225 4.31 -13.02 16.43
N ALA A 226 4.35 -11.91 17.17
CA ALA A 226 4.49 -11.93 18.62
C ALA A 226 3.35 -12.70 19.32
N LEU A 227 2.10 -12.56 18.84
CA LEU A 227 0.95 -13.34 19.34
C LEU A 227 1.07 -14.85 19.07
N ARG A 228 1.94 -15.27 18.14
CA ARG A 228 2.23 -16.67 17.80
C ARG A 228 3.55 -17.18 18.38
N GLY A 229 4.29 -16.36 19.14
CA GLY A 229 5.61 -16.73 19.69
C GLY A 229 6.74 -16.77 18.64
N VAL A 230 6.50 -16.22 17.45
CA VAL A 230 7.47 -16.19 16.34
C VAL A 230 8.22 -14.86 16.35
N SER A 231 9.55 -14.89 16.36
CA SER A 231 10.35 -13.66 16.26
C SER A 231 10.32 -13.06 14.86
N LEU A 232 10.45 -11.74 14.75
CA LEU A 232 10.70 -11.04 13.48
C LEU A 232 12.16 -10.58 13.45
N VAL A 233 12.85 -10.84 12.35
CA VAL A 233 14.31 -10.71 12.24
C VAL A 233 14.67 -10.00 10.93
N SER A 234 15.42 -8.90 10.99
CA SER A 234 15.93 -8.22 9.78
C SER A 234 17.06 -9.01 9.12
N LEU A 235 17.15 -8.98 7.79
CA LEU A 235 18.29 -9.52 7.05
C LEU A 235 19.53 -8.65 7.20
N PRO A 236 20.69 -9.22 7.60
CA PRO A 236 21.96 -8.49 7.63
C PRO A 236 22.56 -8.39 6.22
N LEU A 237 21.95 -7.60 5.34
CA LEU A 237 22.48 -7.30 4.00
C LEU A 237 23.57 -6.21 4.08
N PRO A 238 24.69 -6.34 3.35
CA PRO A 238 25.83 -5.43 3.48
C PRO A 238 25.57 -3.98 3.01
N GLU A 239 24.60 -3.76 2.12
CA GLU A 239 24.20 -2.41 1.67
C GLU A 239 22.67 -2.28 1.59
N ALA A 240 22.04 -1.83 2.68
CA ALA A 240 20.69 -1.26 2.64
C ALA A 240 20.79 0.26 2.75
N ALA A 241 20.57 0.98 1.64
CA ALA A 241 20.60 2.44 1.59
C ALA A 241 19.52 3.10 2.48
N SER A 242 18.50 2.34 2.88
CA SER A 242 17.41 2.72 3.77
C SER A 242 17.29 1.72 4.92
N ARG A 243 17.89 1.99 6.08
CA ARG A 243 17.64 1.20 7.30
C ARG A 243 16.23 1.51 7.82
N LEU A 244 15.42 0.47 8.07
CA LEU A 244 14.10 0.54 8.73
C LEU A 244 14.19 0.78 10.25
N GLU A 245 15.40 0.89 10.80
CA GLU A 245 15.69 1.30 12.18
C GLU A 245 14.90 2.58 12.54
N PRO A 246 14.13 2.57 13.65
CA PRO A 246 14.52 1.94 14.92
C PRO A 246 13.59 0.79 15.38
N LEU A 247 12.83 0.16 14.48
CA LEU A 247 11.78 -0.80 14.87
C LEU A 247 12.27 -2.21 15.24
N LEU A 248 13.54 -2.57 14.99
CA LEU A 248 14.06 -3.93 15.13
C LEU A 248 15.33 -4.03 15.99
N GLN A 249 15.56 -3.07 16.89
CA GLN A 249 16.78 -3.00 17.71
C GLN A 249 17.00 -4.23 18.60
N ALA A 250 17.95 -5.04 18.17
CA ALA A 250 18.81 -5.84 19.02
C ALA A 250 20.28 -5.49 18.68
N ALA A 251 21.24 -5.89 19.51
CA ALA A 251 22.62 -5.43 19.38
C ALA A 251 23.22 -5.84 18.02
N ASP A 252 23.68 -4.86 17.23
CA ASP A 252 24.15 -4.97 15.84
C ASP A 252 25.16 -6.15 15.71
N PRO A 253 24.75 -7.34 15.24
CA PRO A 253 25.60 -8.51 15.31
C PRO A 253 26.68 -8.48 14.23
N ALA A 254 27.71 -9.32 14.36
CA ALA A 254 28.71 -9.46 13.30
C ALA A 254 28.05 -9.82 11.94
N PRO A 255 28.49 -9.23 10.81
CA PRO A 255 27.88 -9.48 9.51
C PRO A 255 28.01 -10.96 9.12
N LEU A 256 26.96 -11.49 8.52
CA LEU A 256 26.92 -12.87 8.02
C LEU A 256 27.44 -12.95 6.58
N ALA A 257 28.13 -14.04 6.24
CA ALA A 257 28.40 -14.37 4.83
C ALA A 257 27.09 -14.77 4.10
N PRO A 258 26.96 -14.61 2.77
CA PRO A 258 25.74 -14.98 2.06
C PRO A 258 25.33 -16.44 2.20
N GLU A 259 26.27 -17.39 2.35
CA GLU A 259 25.94 -18.78 2.68
C GLU A 259 25.26 -18.89 4.06
N GLU A 260 25.64 -18.04 5.01
CA GLU A 260 25.03 -17.93 6.34
C GLU A 260 23.69 -17.17 6.28
N ILE A 261 23.55 -16.18 5.38
CA ILE A 261 22.26 -15.53 5.08
C ILE A 261 21.29 -16.51 4.42
N ALA A 262 21.76 -17.32 3.46
CA ALA A 262 20.98 -18.40 2.86
C ALA A 262 20.57 -19.44 3.92
N ALA A 263 21.47 -19.80 4.84
CA ALA A 263 21.14 -20.67 5.96
C ALA A 263 20.13 -20.04 6.93
N LEU A 264 20.23 -18.74 7.22
CA LEU A 264 19.26 -17.98 8.02
C LEU A 264 17.86 -18.03 7.37
N ILE A 265 17.77 -17.78 6.06
CA ILE A 265 16.51 -17.91 5.31
C ILE A 265 16.01 -19.36 5.35
N GLY A 266 16.86 -20.34 5.02
CA GLY A 266 16.52 -21.77 4.95
C GLY A 266 16.20 -22.44 6.29
N HIS A 267 16.41 -21.75 7.41
CA HIS A 267 16.00 -22.18 8.76
C HIS A 267 14.86 -21.35 9.37
N SER A 268 14.40 -20.31 8.66
CA SER A 268 13.28 -19.46 9.07
C SER A 268 11.92 -20.17 8.90
N ALA A 269 10.90 -19.67 9.59
CA ALA A 269 9.51 -20.08 9.42
C ALA A 269 8.84 -19.46 8.18
N GLY A 270 9.46 -18.44 7.58
CA GLY A 270 8.94 -17.70 6.43
C GLY A 270 9.80 -16.45 6.13
N ILE A 271 9.66 -15.93 4.92
CA ILE A 271 10.38 -14.73 4.46
C ILE A 271 9.40 -13.62 4.02
N VAL A 272 9.78 -12.37 4.28
CA VAL A 272 9.12 -11.15 3.83
C VAL A 272 10.13 -10.29 3.09
N ALA A 273 9.98 -10.12 1.79
CA ALA A 273 10.96 -9.43 0.95
C ALA A 273 10.29 -8.66 -0.19
N VAL A 274 11.03 -7.73 -0.79
CA VAL A 274 10.70 -7.11 -2.08
C VAL A 274 11.59 -7.59 -3.22
N ASP A 275 12.77 -8.13 -2.89
CA ASP A 275 13.78 -8.62 -3.84
C ASP A 275 13.45 -10.05 -4.34
N GLU A 276 13.46 -10.24 -5.67
CA GLU A 276 13.13 -11.52 -6.32
C GLU A 276 14.12 -12.63 -5.94
N SER A 277 15.40 -12.31 -5.75
CA SER A 277 16.45 -13.26 -5.38
C SER A 277 16.20 -13.86 -4.01
N LEU A 278 15.87 -13.03 -3.02
CA LEU A 278 15.53 -13.44 -1.66
C LEU A 278 14.26 -14.28 -1.63
N VAL A 279 13.23 -13.88 -2.38
CA VAL A 279 11.99 -14.67 -2.52
C VAL A 279 12.28 -16.04 -3.16
N THR A 280 13.10 -16.06 -4.22
CA THR A 280 13.54 -17.29 -4.90
C THR A 280 14.28 -18.23 -3.95
N ILE A 281 15.21 -17.71 -3.14
CA ILE A 281 15.92 -18.48 -2.10
C ILE A 281 14.92 -19.08 -1.10
N GLY A 282 13.92 -18.30 -0.67
CA GLY A 282 12.85 -18.81 0.21
C GLY A 282 12.06 -19.96 -0.42
N LEU A 283 11.57 -19.78 -1.65
CA LEU A 283 10.85 -20.83 -2.38
C LEU A 283 11.72 -22.07 -2.65
N ALA A 284 13.03 -21.88 -2.88
CA ALA A 284 14.00 -22.96 -3.02
C ALA A 284 14.11 -23.84 -1.76
N TYR A 285 14.01 -23.26 -0.57
CA TYR A 285 13.93 -23.98 0.71
C TYR A 285 12.52 -24.47 1.07
N GLY A 286 11.50 -24.12 0.28
CA GLY A 286 10.11 -24.48 0.55
C GLY A 286 9.47 -23.70 1.70
N ILE A 287 10.01 -22.53 2.08
CA ILE A 287 9.38 -21.66 3.08
C ILE A 287 8.31 -20.76 2.43
N PRO A 288 7.27 -20.34 3.17
CA PRO A 288 6.34 -19.34 2.66
C PRO A 288 7.02 -17.98 2.48
N ALA A 289 6.74 -17.32 1.36
CA ALA A 289 7.18 -15.97 1.06
C ALA A 289 5.99 -15.00 1.02
N LEU A 290 6.21 -13.78 1.50
CA LEU A 290 5.26 -12.67 1.39
C LEU A 290 5.96 -11.45 0.77
N MET A 291 5.28 -10.81 -0.18
CA MET A 291 5.71 -9.59 -0.86
C MET A 291 4.62 -8.51 -0.75
N PRO A 292 4.94 -7.20 -0.72
CA PRO A 292 3.93 -6.16 -0.71
C PRO A 292 3.11 -6.12 -2.00
N ALA A 293 1.79 -5.94 -1.85
CA ALA A 293 0.94 -5.62 -2.98
C ALA A 293 1.34 -4.25 -3.56
N GLY A 294 1.60 -4.20 -4.86
CA GLY A 294 2.10 -2.98 -5.52
C GLY A 294 3.61 -2.81 -5.48
N CYS A 295 4.37 -3.70 -4.82
CA CYS A 295 5.77 -3.91 -5.22
C CYS A 295 5.74 -4.53 -6.62
N GLN A 296 5.97 -3.69 -7.62
CA GLN A 296 6.32 -4.14 -8.95
C GLN A 296 7.74 -4.73 -8.90
N CYS A 297 7.87 -5.97 -8.45
CA CYS A 297 8.76 -6.86 -9.19
C CYS A 297 8.13 -6.99 -10.56
N VAL A 298 8.57 -6.13 -11.49
CA VAL A 298 8.01 -5.98 -12.84
C VAL A 298 8.04 -7.31 -13.62
N HIS A 299 8.81 -8.29 -13.11
CA HIS A 299 9.10 -9.56 -13.75
C HIS A 299 8.88 -10.79 -12.85
N ALA A 300 8.30 -10.65 -11.64
CA ALA A 300 8.15 -11.76 -10.69
C ALA A 300 7.43 -12.98 -11.33
N PRO A 301 8.13 -14.12 -11.55
CA PRO A 301 7.57 -15.27 -12.27
C PRO A 301 6.72 -16.18 -11.37
N PHE A 302 6.39 -15.75 -10.16
CA PHE A 302 5.78 -16.56 -9.13
C PHE A 302 4.26 -16.60 -9.29
N ALA A 303 3.67 -17.81 -9.19
CA ALA A 303 2.22 -17.92 -9.19
C ALA A 303 1.62 -17.40 -7.85
N PRO A 304 0.39 -16.86 -7.83
CA PRO A 304 -0.21 -16.26 -6.62
C PRO A 304 -0.45 -17.23 -5.45
N ASP A 305 -0.37 -18.54 -5.69
CA ASP A 305 -0.40 -19.58 -4.68
C ASP A 305 1.00 -19.87 -4.08
N GLU A 306 2.08 -19.48 -4.75
CA GLU A 306 3.45 -19.69 -4.29
C GLU A 306 3.90 -18.57 -3.34
N VAL A 307 3.67 -17.32 -3.74
CA VAL A 307 4.03 -16.10 -2.99
C VAL A 307 2.79 -15.31 -2.62
N VAL A 308 2.69 -14.90 -1.36
CA VAL A 308 1.49 -14.26 -0.82
C VAL A 308 1.60 -12.74 -0.86
N ALA A 309 0.64 -12.05 -1.49
CA ALA A 309 0.64 -10.59 -1.57
C ALA A 309 0.08 -9.94 -0.28
N GLY A 310 0.90 -9.15 0.42
CA GLY A 310 0.53 -8.39 1.61
C GLY A 310 0.10 -6.96 1.26
N GLN A 311 -1.17 -6.62 1.48
CA GLN A 311 -1.67 -5.25 1.26
C GLN A 311 -1.16 -4.30 2.38
N PRO A 312 -0.70 -3.07 2.05
CA PRO A 312 -0.34 -2.07 3.06
C PRO A 312 -1.54 -1.75 3.96
N ASP A 313 -1.28 -1.53 5.24
CA ASP A 313 -2.27 -1.23 6.30
C ASP A 313 -3.39 -2.28 6.51
N ALA A 314 -3.32 -3.43 5.83
CA ALA A 314 -4.27 -4.53 6.00
C ALA A 314 -3.83 -5.52 7.10
N SER A 315 -4.75 -6.40 7.49
CA SER A 315 -4.38 -7.60 8.25
C SER A 315 -3.52 -8.52 7.37
N LEU A 316 -2.52 -9.18 7.98
CA LEU A 316 -1.69 -10.14 7.26
C LEU A 316 -2.54 -11.23 6.61
N PRO A 317 -2.24 -11.65 5.37
CA PRO A 317 -2.96 -12.72 4.70
C PRO A 317 -2.92 -14.03 5.50
N GLU A 318 -4.09 -14.61 5.80
CA GLU A 318 -4.20 -15.86 6.56
C GLU A 318 -3.42 -17.00 5.89
N ALA A 319 -3.43 -17.07 4.56
CA ALA A 319 -2.67 -18.07 3.79
C ALA A 319 -1.15 -18.07 4.07
N PHE A 320 -0.55 -16.90 4.36
CA PHE A 320 0.85 -16.83 4.78
C PHE A 320 1.00 -17.38 6.21
N LEU A 321 0.15 -16.92 7.12
CA LEU A 321 0.14 -17.32 8.53
C LEU A 321 -0.14 -18.80 8.75
N GLU A 322 -0.94 -19.44 7.89
CA GLU A 322 -1.20 -20.89 7.93
C GLU A 322 -0.03 -21.72 7.42
N ARG A 323 0.85 -21.15 6.58
CA ARG A 323 2.03 -21.82 6.03
C ARG A 323 3.29 -21.61 6.86
N LEU A 324 3.32 -20.67 7.81
CA LEU A 324 4.48 -20.42 8.67
C LEU A 324 5.00 -21.71 9.33
N GLY A 325 6.30 -21.97 9.17
CA GLY A 325 6.98 -23.17 9.68
C GLY A 325 6.68 -24.48 8.93
N LYS A 326 5.77 -24.47 7.94
CA LYS A 326 5.43 -25.65 7.12
C LYS A 326 6.27 -25.64 5.84
N PHE A 327 7.42 -26.30 5.90
CA PHE A 327 8.31 -26.47 4.75
C PHE A 327 7.67 -27.36 3.68
N SER A 328 7.45 -26.81 2.49
CA SER A 328 6.92 -27.55 1.34
C SER A 328 7.36 -26.87 0.03
N LEU A 329 8.05 -27.62 -0.83
CA LEU A 329 8.43 -27.11 -2.15
C LEU A 329 7.19 -26.93 -3.04
N CYS A 330 7.01 -25.72 -3.54
CA CYS A 330 5.99 -25.40 -4.54
C CYS A 330 6.23 -26.13 -5.88
N ALA A 331 5.34 -25.95 -6.85
CA ALA A 331 5.49 -26.59 -8.15
C ALA A 331 6.68 -26.01 -8.93
N THR A 332 6.84 -24.68 -8.91
CA THR A 332 7.94 -23.98 -9.59
C THR A 332 9.29 -24.42 -9.03
N ALA A 333 9.48 -24.43 -7.71
CA ALA A 333 10.76 -24.83 -7.09
C ALA A 333 11.15 -26.29 -7.40
N ARG A 334 10.18 -27.22 -7.45
CA ARG A 334 10.45 -28.62 -7.82
C ARG A 334 10.85 -28.75 -9.29
N ASN A 335 10.08 -28.13 -10.20
CA ASN A 335 10.37 -28.12 -11.62
C ASN A 335 11.73 -27.46 -11.90
N ALA A 336 12.03 -26.38 -11.18
CA ALA A 336 13.25 -25.61 -11.38
C ALA A 336 14.52 -26.43 -11.07
N ARG A 337 14.56 -27.13 -9.92
CA ARG A 337 15.67 -28.04 -9.59
C ARG A 337 15.89 -29.11 -10.68
N SER A 338 14.82 -29.65 -11.28
CA SER A 338 14.91 -30.64 -12.37
C SER A 338 15.42 -30.05 -13.69
N ILE A 339 15.02 -28.82 -14.04
CA ILE A 339 15.52 -28.11 -15.23
C ILE A 339 17.01 -27.76 -15.05
N LEU A 340 17.38 -27.25 -13.88
CA LEU A 340 18.77 -26.88 -13.55
C LEU A 340 19.73 -28.06 -13.69
N ASP A 341 19.37 -29.27 -13.25
CA ASP A 341 20.23 -30.45 -13.41
C ASP A 341 20.61 -30.75 -14.87
N VAL A 342 19.64 -30.62 -15.79
CA VAL A 342 19.84 -30.80 -17.23
C VAL A 342 20.66 -29.62 -17.78
N HIS A 343 20.32 -28.40 -17.40
CA HIS A 343 21.02 -27.19 -17.83
C HIS A 343 22.51 -27.19 -17.46
N TRP A 344 22.87 -27.58 -16.24
CA TRP A 344 24.27 -27.68 -15.82
C TRP A 344 25.05 -28.74 -16.61
N ASN A 345 24.41 -29.84 -17.00
CA ASN A 345 25.03 -30.84 -17.86
C ASN A 345 25.28 -30.27 -19.26
N ASN A 346 24.33 -29.49 -19.81
CA ASN A 346 24.47 -28.83 -21.10
C ASN A 346 25.60 -27.78 -21.08
N LEU A 347 25.63 -26.87 -20.09
CA LEU A 347 26.72 -25.89 -19.94
C LEU A 347 28.09 -26.56 -19.86
N ALA A 348 28.23 -27.61 -19.02
CA ALA A 348 29.48 -28.35 -18.93
C ALA A 348 29.87 -29.02 -20.26
N ALA A 349 28.91 -29.55 -21.02
CA ALA A 349 29.16 -30.13 -22.34
C ALA A 349 29.63 -29.10 -23.38
N HIS A 350 29.17 -27.84 -23.30
CA HIS A 350 29.60 -26.77 -24.21
C HIS A 350 31.02 -26.26 -23.92
N PHE A 351 31.46 -26.27 -22.66
CA PHE A 351 32.84 -25.93 -22.28
C PHE A 351 33.82 -27.12 -22.40
N GLY A 352 33.35 -28.36 -22.34
CA GLY A 352 34.18 -29.57 -22.47
C GLY A 352 34.58 -29.96 -23.90
N GLN A 353 34.06 -29.26 -24.91
CA GLN A 353 34.39 -29.47 -26.32
C GLN A 353 35.56 -28.58 -26.76
N GLU A 354 36.35 -29.02 -27.74
CA GLU A 354 37.48 -28.23 -28.26
C GLU A 354 37.07 -26.81 -28.70
N ALA A 355 38.03 -25.89 -28.61
CA ALA A 355 37.86 -24.48 -28.95
C ALA A 355 37.46 -24.31 -30.43
N LEU A 356 36.64 -23.30 -30.71
CA LEU A 356 36.19 -23.01 -32.07
C LEU A 356 37.40 -22.68 -32.97
N SER A 357 37.31 -23.09 -34.24
CA SER A 357 38.36 -22.80 -35.22
C SER A 357 38.60 -21.29 -35.28
N LYS A 358 39.81 -20.87 -34.91
CA LYS A 358 40.15 -19.46 -34.70
C LYS A 358 39.83 -18.66 -35.98
N PRO A 359 38.95 -17.63 -35.91
CA PRO A 359 38.67 -16.82 -37.09
C PRO A 359 39.97 -16.17 -37.59
N PRO A 360 40.15 -16.00 -38.92
CA PRO A 360 41.37 -15.48 -39.49
C PRO A 360 41.67 -14.08 -38.93
N SER A 361 42.93 -13.85 -38.56
CA SER A 361 43.35 -12.68 -37.80
C SER A 361 43.08 -11.37 -38.55
N SER A 362 42.05 -10.66 -38.11
CA SER A 362 41.85 -9.24 -38.34
C SER A 362 41.68 -8.54 -36.99
N THR A 363 41.95 -7.24 -36.96
CA THR A 363 41.71 -6.36 -35.80
C THR A 363 40.32 -6.64 -35.21
N PRO A 364 40.14 -6.77 -33.88
CA PRO A 364 38.91 -7.33 -33.34
C PRO A 364 37.68 -6.51 -33.79
N PRO A 365 36.77 -7.07 -34.61
CA PRO A 365 35.72 -6.28 -35.26
C PRO A 365 34.78 -5.64 -34.24
N TYR A 366 34.65 -6.22 -33.04
CA TYR A 366 33.91 -5.64 -31.93
C TYR A 366 34.38 -4.23 -31.57
N GLN A 367 35.69 -3.92 -31.57
CA GLN A 367 36.19 -2.59 -31.18
C GLN A 367 35.80 -1.50 -32.20
N THR A 368 35.72 -1.86 -33.49
CA THR A 368 35.27 -0.94 -34.54
C THR A 368 33.76 -0.79 -34.53
N TRP A 369 33.01 -1.88 -34.41
CA TRP A 369 31.54 -1.87 -34.30
C TRP A 369 31.06 -1.14 -33.05
N THR A 370 31.72 -1.35 -31.91
CA THR A 370 31.55 -0.57 -30.69
C THR A 370 31.60 0.94 -30.98
N ARG A 371 32.71 1.44 -31.53
CA ARG A 371 32.87 2.89 -31.81
C ARG A 371 31.82 3.42 -32.78
N MET A 372 31.39 2.62 -33.76
CA MET A 372 30.31 2.99 -34.68
C MET A 372 28.96 3.07 -33.95
N LEU A 373 28.69 2.16 -33.01
CA LEU A 373 27.49 2.19 -32.19
C LEU A 373 27.46 3.39 -31.25
N LEU A 374 28.60 3.78 -30.65
CA LEU A 374 28.69 5.01 -29.83
C LEU A 374 28.36 6.26 -30.62
N ALA A 375 28.86 6.35 -31.85
CA ALA A 375 28.51 7.44 -32.75
C ALA A 375 26.99 7.46 -33.03
N SER A 376 26.37 6.28 -33.15
CA SER A 376 24.91 6.15 -33.32
C SER A 376 24.12 6.46 -32.05
N GLN A 377 24.58 6.06 -30.86
CA GLN A 377 23.96 6.36 -29.57
C GLN A 377 23.99 7.86 -29.27
N ALA A 378 25.16 8.49 -29.42
CA ALA A 378 25.30 9.94 -29.29
C ALA A 378 24.44 10.70 -30.31
N GLN A 379 24.18 10.12 -31.49
CA GLN A 379 23.28 10.70 -32.48
C GLN A 379 21.81 10.52 -32.08
N ASN A 380 21.40 9.33 -31.64
CA ASN A 380 20.03 9.06 -31.20
C ASN A 380 19.65 9.88 -29.96
N GLN A 381 20.53 9.97 -28.97
CA GLN A 381 20.34 10.83 -27.79
C GLN A 381 20.17 12.31 -28.16
N ARG A 382 20.91 12.81 -29.17
CA ARG A 382 20.70 14.17 -29.69
C ARG A 382 19.36 14.34 -30.38
N MET A 383 18.90 13.35 -31.16
CA MET A 383 17.58 13.39 -31.80
C MET A 383 16.45 13.33 -30.77
N GLU A 384 16.55 12.46 -29.76
CA GLU A 384 15.58 12.41 -28.66
C GLU A 384 15.57 13.69 -27.82
N ALA A 385 16.74 14.25 -27.49
CA ALA A 385 16.83 15.52 -26.77
C ALA A 385 16.21 16.67 -27.58
N ALA A 386 16.43 16.71 -28.90
CA ALA A 386 15.81 17.68 -29.79
C ALA A 386 14.28 17.50 -29.88
N ALA A 387 13.79 16.25 -29.95
CA ALA A 387 12.36 15.95 -29.95
C ALA A 387 11.70 16.35 -28.61
N ARG A 388 12.32 15.99 -27.48
CA ARG A 388 11.85 16.39 -26.14
C ARG A 388 11.83 17.92 -26.00
N ALA A 389 12.88 18.61 -26.46
CA ALA A 389 12.92 20.07 -26.48
C ALA A 389 11.78 20.67 -27.31
N SER A 390 11.46 20.12 -28.49
CA SER A 390 10.31 20.54 -29.30
C SER A 390 8.98 20.38 -28.54
N THR A 391 8.75 19.22 -27.91
CA THR A 391 7.53 18.96 -27.12
C THR A 391 7.42 19.84 -25.87
N LEU A 392 8.54 20.23 -25.26
CA LEU A 392 8.57 21.17 -24.14
C LEU A 392 8.21 22.59 -24.59
N VAL A 393 8.70 23.04 -25.74
CA VAL A 393 8.31 24.34 -26.33
C VAL A 393 6.83 24.36 -26.69
N GLU A 394 6.29 23.27 -27.26
CA GLU A 394 4.86 23.14 -27.56
C GLU A 394 3.97 23.15 -26.30
N THR A 395 4.37 22.43 -25.24
CA THR A 395 3.63 22.41 -23.98
C THR A 395 3.73 23.73 -23.22
N GLU A 396 4.88 24.42 -23.22
CA GLU A 396 5.05 25.76 -22.65
C GLU A 396 4.16 26.79 -23.38
N GLN A 397 4.11 26.75 -24.71
CA GLN A 397 3.22 27.62 -25.50
C GLN A 397 1.75 27.37 -25.17
N ARG A 398 1.34 26.10 -25.03
CA ARG A 398 -0.03 25.73 -24.63
C ARG A 398 -0.37 26.23 -23.23
N LEU A 399 0.49 26.00 -22.24
CA LEU A 399 0.28 26.46 -20.86
C LEU A 399 0.22 27.98 -20.76
N ARG A 400 1.01 28.71 -21.57
CA ARG A 400 0.91 30.18 -21.68
C ARG A 400 -0.44 30.64 -22.24
N ALA A 401 -0.97 29.95 -23.25
CA ALA A 401 -2.29 30.25 -23.81
C ALA A 401 -3.42 29.98 -22.80
N GLU A 402 -3.35 28.85 -22.07
CA GLU A 402 -4.31 28.49 -21.02
C GLU A 402 -4.26 29.49 -19.84
N LEU A 403 -3.07 29.93 -19.41
CA LEU A 403 -2.89 30.97 -18.39
C LEU A 403 -3.45 32.35 -18.82
N ALA A 404 -3.25 32.72 -20.09
CA ALA A 404 -3.80 33.97 -20.63
C ALA A 404 -5.35 33.94 -20.68
N ALA A 405 -5.95 32.82 -21.05
CA ALA A 405 -7.39 32.62 -21.01
C ALA A 405 -7.93 32.73 -19.57
N ALA A 406 -7.36 31.98 -18.62
CA ALA A 406 -7.73 32.02 -17.20
C ALA A 406 -7.60 33.42 -16.59
N THR A 407 -6.58 34.18 -16.98
CA THR A 407 -6.38 35.58 -16.53
C THR A 407 -7.48 36.50 -17.08
N THR A 408 -7.92 36.29 -18.32
CA THR A 408 -9.01 37.04 -18.95
C THR A 408 -10.35 36.75 -18.28
N ASP A 409 -10.63 35.49 -17.94
CA ASP A 409 -11.85 35.10 -17.23
C ASP A 409 -11.88 35.59 -15.77
N LEU A 410 -10.74 35.59 -15.08
CA LEU A 410 -10.62 36.21 -13.75
C LEU A 410 -10.89 37.72 -13.79
N GLN A 411 -10.46 38.42 -14.86
CA GLN A 411 -10.79 39.83 -15.07
C GLN A 411 -12.29 40.03 -15.30
N ARG A 412 -12.94 39.17 -16.09
CA ARG A 412 -14.40 39.19 -16.29
C ARG A 412 -15.15 38.97 -14.98
N GLU A 413 -14.80 37.96 -14.18
CA GLU A 413 -15.40 37.73 -12.87
C GLU A 413 -15.26 38.94 -11.93
N ARG A 414 -14.08 39.59 -11.92
CA ARG A 414 -13.86 40.79 -11.11
C ARG A 414 -14.78 41.94 -11.56
N THR A 415 -14.95 42.16 -12.86
CA THR A 415 -15.89 43.17 -13.36
C THR A 415 -17.34 42.85 -13.03
N LEU A 416 -17.76 41.59 -13.10
CA LEU A 416 -19.11 41.15 -12.72
C LEU A 416 -19.35 41.35 -11.22
N ARG A 417 -18.44 40.90 -10.35
CA ARG A 417 -18.56 41.12 -8.89
C ARG A 417 -18.56 42.59 -8.51
N GLN A 418 -17.85 43.44 -9.24
CA GLN A 418 -17.91 44.89 -9.03
C GLN A 418 -19.28 45.46 -9.40
N GLN A 419 -19.86 45.06 -10.54
CA GLN A 419 -21.22 45.45 -10.93
C GLN A 419 -22.28 44.96 -9.93
N GLU A 420 -22.16 43.72 -9.44
CA GLU A 420 -23.02 43.18 -8.37
C GLU A 420 -22.88 43.98 -7.06
N ALA A 421 -21.66 44.38 -6.68
CA ALA A 421 -21.43 45.18 -5.48
C ALA A 421 -22.03 46.59 -5.61
N GLU A 422 -21.91 47.24 -6.78
CA GLU A 422 -22.53 48.53 -7.08
C GLU A 422 -24.07 48.42 -7.03
N LEU A 423 -24.66 47.39 -7.64
CA LEU A 423 -26.10 47.09 -7.52
C LEU A 423 -26.51 46.87 -6.06
N HIS A 424 -25.77 46.07 -5.29
CA HIS A 424 -26.06 45.85 -3.87
C HIS A 424 -25.99 47.14 -3.03
N GLN A 425 -25.10 48.09 -3.36
CA GLN A 425 -25.09 49.40 -2.69
C GLN A 425 -26.36 50.21 -2.99
N ILE A 426 -26.79 50.26 -4.26
CA ILE A 426 -28.03 50.92 -4.68
C ILE A 426 -29.25 50.32 -3.96
N TRP A 427 -29.33 48.99 -3.89
CA TRP A 427 -30.40 48.29 -3.17
C TRP A 427 -30.40 48.56 -1.66
N ARG A 428 -29.22 48.66 -1.02
CA ARG A 428 -29.12 49.02 0.41
C ARG A 428 -29.57 50.46 0.67
N ALA A 429 -29.21 51.41 -0.19
CA ALA A 429 -29.67 52.79 -0.07
C ALA A 429 -31.20 52.87 -0.13
N ALA A 430 -31.80 52.29 -1.18
CA ALA A 430 -33.26 52.26 -1.34
C ALA A 430 -34.00 51.53 -0.21
N ALA A 431 -33.39 50.49 0.38
CA ALA A 431 -33.93 49.81 1.56
C ALA A 431 -33.82 50.67 2.84
N GLY A 432 -32.75 51.44 2.99
CA GLY A 432 -32.57 52.41 4.07
C GLY A 432 -33.62 53.53 4.02
N ASP A 433 -33.86 54.09 2.83
CA ASP A 433 -34.87 55.13 2.62
C ASP A 433 -36.28 54.64 2.99
N ARG A 434 -36.66 53.43 2.52
CA ARG A 434 -37.94 52.79 2.90
C ARG A 434 -38.04 52.52 4.39
N HIS A 435 -36.96 52.09 5.04
CA HIS A 435 -36.96 51.90 6.49
C HIS A 435 -37.15 53.21 7.25
N ALA A 436 -36.49 54.30 6.83
CA ALA A 436 -36.68 55.63 7.42
C ALA A 436 -38.13 56.14 7.25
N GLU A 437 -38.74 55.91 6.09
CA GLU A 437 -40.15 56.25 5.83
C GLU A 437 -41.10 55.46 6.74
N THR A 438 -40.98 54.12 6.79
CA THR A 438 -41.83 53.29 7.65
C THR A 438 -41.66 53.57 9.15
N GLU A 439 -40.46 53.94 9.60
CA GLU A 439 -40.22 54.30 11.00
C GLU A 439 -40.80 55.70 11.33
N SER A 440 -40.78 56.64 10.37
CA SER A 440 -41.49 57.92 10.50
C SER A 440 -43.01 57.72 10.62
N GLU A 441 -43.60 56.83 9.82
CA GLU A 441 -45.02 56.47 9.92
C GLU A 441 -45.34 55.79 11.26
N ARG A 442 -44.51 54.86 11.73
CA ARG A 442 -44.66 54.25 13.06
C ARG A 442 -44.61 55.28 14.18
N GLN A 443 -43.69 56.24 14.11
CA GLN A 443 -43.62 57.32 15.10
C GLN A 443 -44.89 58.19 15.10
N ARG A 444 -45.44 58.52 13.92
CA ARG A 444 -46.75 59.20 13.79
C ARG A 444 -47.89 58.38 14.39
N LEU A 445 -47.97 57.08 14.09
CA LEU A 445 -48.98 56.16 14.64
C LEU A 445 -48.85 56.04 16.17
N HIS A 446 -47.64 55.96 16.72
CA HIS A 446 -47.40 55.93 18.16
C HIS A 446 -47.79 57.25 18.84
N ALA A 447 -47.51 58.40 18.23
CA ALA A 447 -47.94 59.70 18.74
C ALA A 447 -49.48 59.80 18.76
N MET A 448 -50.14 59.39 17.68
CA MET A 448 -51.61 59.35 17.60
C MET A 448 -52.21 58.39 18.64
N LYS A 449 -51.63 57.20 18.83
CA LYS A 449 -52.05 56.27 19.87
C LYS A 449 -51.94 56.88 21.28
N ARG A 450 -50.81 57.51 21.62
CA ARG A 450 -50.64 58.16 22.94
C ARG A 450 -51.68 59.25 23.18
N SER A 451 -52.02 60.03 22.15
CA SER A 451 -53.11 61.02 22.24
C SER A 451 -54.46 60.37 22.52
N PHE A 452 -54.76 59.25 21.85
CA PHE A 452 -55.99 58.48 22.07
C PHE A 452 -56.05 57.84 23.46
N ASP A 453 -54.97 57.21 23.91
CA ASP A 453 -54.85 56.60 25.24
C ASP A 453 -55.02 57.66 26.35
N ALA A 454 -54.47 58.87 26.18
CA ALA A 454 -54.63 59.98 27.11
C ALA A 454 -56.09 60.50 27.17
N ALA A 455 -56.77 60.61 26.03
CA ALA A 455 -58.19 60.96 25.98
C ALA A 455 -59.07 59.88 26.65
N LEU A 456 -58.75 58.60 26.43
CA LEU A 456 -59.45 57.48 27.05
C LEU A 456 -59.26 57.50 28.58
N ALA A 457 -58.05 57.77 29.06
CA ALA A 457 -57.74 57.89 30.48
C ALA A 457 -58.56 59.01 31.17
N ALA A 458 -58.65 60.18 30.53
CA ALA A 458 -59.47 61.30 31.03
C ALA A 458 -60.95 60.90 31.17
N LEU A 459 -61.53 60.28 30.14
CA LEU A 459 -62.91 59.77 30.18
C LEU A 459 -63.13 58.70 31.24
N THR A 460 -62.15 57.82 31.49
CA THR A 460 -62.26 56.84 32.59
C THR A 460 -62.21 57.48 33.98
N LEU A 461 -61.43 58.54 34.16
CA LEU A 461 -61.37 59.29 35.43
C LEU A 461 -62.69 59.99 35.72
N GLU A 462 -63.26 60.66 34.71
CA GLU A 462 -64.58 61.30 34.79
C GLU A 462 -65.69 60.28 35.13
N LYS A 463 -65.69 59.12 34.44
CA LYS A 463 -66.62 58.02 34.73
C LYS A 463 -66.45 57.44 36.15
N ALA A 464 -65.23 57.37 36.67
CA ALA A 464 -64.97 56.93 38.05
C ALA A 464 -65.51 57.95 39.08
N SER A 465 -65.32 59.24 38.84
CA SER A 465 -65.89 60.32 39.68
C SER A 465 -67.43 60.24 39.72
N LEU A 466 -68.08 60.13 38.56
CA LEU A 466 -69.53 59.98 38.45
C LEU A 466 -70.06 58.71 39.15
N ARG A 467 -69.34 57.58 39.05
CA ARG A 467 -69.68 56.35 39.78
C ARG A 467 -69.59 56.52 41.29
N HIS A 468 -68.51 57.11 41.80
CA HIS A 468 -68.34 57.31 43.24
C HIS A 468 -69.44 58.20 43.84
N SER A 469 -69.88 59.22 43.10
CA SER A 469 -71.04 60.06 43.45
C SER A 469 -72.35 59.27 43.46
N ALA A 470 -72.56 58.37 42.48
CA ALA A 470 -73.75 57.51 42.45
C ALA A 470 -73.76 56.46 43.60
N ASP A 471 -72.62 55.86 43.91
CA ASP A 471 -72.50 54.85 44.97
C ASP A 471 -72.74 55.46 46.37
N THR A 472 -72.28 56.69 46.63
CA THR A 472 -72.59 57.40 47.89
C THR A 472 -74.07 57.76 48.04
N MET A 473 -74.77 58.08 46.94
CA MET A 473 -76.24 58.21 46.94
C MET A 473 -76.95 56.87 47.15
N LEU A 474 -76.43 55.76 46.61
CA LEU A 474 -77.02 54.43 46.82
C LEU A 474 -76.81 53.91 48.25
N GLU A 475 -75.68 54.19 48.89
CA GLU A 475 -75.44 53.72 50.26
C GLU A 475 -76.27 54.48 51.31
N THR A 476 -76.49 55.78 51.10
CA THR A 476 -77.43 56.56 51.92
C THR A 476 -78.87 56.05 51.79
N LEU A 477 -79.30 55.63 50.59
CA LEU A 477 -80.59 54.94 50.37
C LEU A 477 -80.65 53.52 50.97
N ARG A 478 -79.54 52.78 51.00
CA ARG A 478 -79.50 51.44 51.63
C ARG A 478 -79.64 51.51 53.15
N LYS A 479 -78.97 52.46 53.80
CA LYS A 479 -79.04 52.64 55.27
C LYS A 479 -80.45 53.00 55.73
N THR A 480 -81.17 53.87 55.01
CA THR A 480 -82.58 54.18 55.29
C THR A 480 -83.50 52.98 55.03
N THR A 481 -83.27 52.21 53.96
CA THR A 481 -84.06 50.99 53.66
C THR A 481 -83.85 49.87 54.69
N GLN A 482 -82.63 49.70 55.21
CA GLN A 482 -82.33 48.65 56.20
C GLN A 482 -82.97 48.93 57.56
N ALA A 483 -83.04 50.20 57.98
CA ALA A 483 -83.75 50.61 59.19
C ALA A 483 -85.25 50.27 59.13
N LEU A 484 -85.88 50.32 57.94
CA LEU A 484 -87.27 49.89 57.73
C LEU A 484 -87.42 48.35 57.83
N ARG A 485 -86.48 47.58 57.28
CA ARG A 485 -86.54 46.11 57.28
C ARG A 485 -86.43 45.47 58.68
N ILE A 486 -85.68 46.07 59.60
CA ILE A 486 -85.58 45.57 60.98
C ILE A 486 -86.97 45.60 61.63
N ARG A 487 -87.69 46.73 61.48
CA ARG A 487 -89.08 46.92 61.92
C ARG A 487 -90.05 45.87 61.34
N ASP A 488 -89.91 45.54 60.07
CA ASP A 488 -90.73 44.49 59.41
C ASP A 488 -90.48 43.08 59.98
N SER A 489 -89.27 42.79 60.45
CA SER A 489 -88.90 41.46 60.95
C SER A 489 -89.48 41.16 62.34
N GLU A 490 -89.56 42.18 63.20
CA GLU A 490 -90.19 42.10 64.53
C GLU A 490 -91.69 41.79 64.43
N ILE A 491 -92.35 42.23 63.35
CA ILE A 491 -93.75 41.92 63.05
C ILE A 491 -93.93 40.43 62.73
N ARG A 492 -93.11 39.87 61.82
CA ARG A 492 -93.22 38.46 61.39
C ARG A 492 -92.89 37.45 62.47
N ALA A 493 -92.02 37.80 63.44
CA ALA A 493 -91.73 36.93 64.57
C ALA A 493 -92.99 36.57 65.37
N ARG A 494 -93.94 37.51 65.51
CA ARG A 494 -95.24 37.29 66.17
C ARG A 494 -96.22 36.46 65.34
N GLU A 495 -96.07 36.42 64.00
CA GLU A 495 -96.91 35.60 63.12
C GLU A 495 -96.52 34.11 63.15
N GLY A 496 -95.25 33.81 63.47
CA GLY A 496 -94.72 32.44 63.49
C GLY A 496 -95.27 31.58 64.64
N GLU A 497 -95.39 32.16 65.84
CA GLU A 497 -95.94 31.48 67.03
C GLU A 497 -97.39 31.01 66.82
N ILE A 498 -98.14 31.68 65.95
CA ILE A 498 -99.52 31.33 65.60
C ILE A 498 -99.55 30.00 64.82
N ARG A 499 -98.68 29.82 63.82
CA ARG A 499 -98.63 28.61 62.98
C ARG A 499 -98.14 27.37 63.73
N ALA A 500 -97.34 27.54 64.78
CA ALA A 500 -96.88 26.42 65.60
C ALA A 500 -98.06 25.63 66.21
N ARG A 501 -99.19 26.29 66.49
CA ARG A 501 -100.42 25.66 66.99
C ARG A 501 -101.28 24.99 65.91
N GLU A 502 -101.06 25.29 64.63
CA GLU A 502 -101.82 24.69 63.53
C GLU A 502 -101.25 23.30 63.14
N GLY A 503 -99.96 23.04 63.40
CA GLY A 503 -99.28 21.79 63.04
C GLY A 503 -99.70 20.57 63.85
N GLU A 504 -99.96 20.73 65.16
CA GLU A 504 -100.45 19.65 66.04
C GLU A 504 -101.78 19.06 65.54
N ILE A 505 -102.63 19.87 64.89
CA ILE A 505 -103.91 19.42 64.32
C ILE A 505 -103.71 18.33 63.23
N GLN A 506 -102.53 18.27 62.62
CA GLN A 506 -102.23 17.35 61.52
C GLN A 506 -101.78 15.95 61.98
N GLU A 507 -101.50 15.78 63.28
CA GLU A 507 -101.20 14.51 63.96
C GLU A 507 -102.25 13.41 63.69
N ILE A 508 -103.51 13.80 63.56
CA ILE A 508 -104.66 12.89 63.72
C ILE A 508 -104.97 12.07 62.44
N ARG A 509 -104.32 12.32 61.29
CA ARG A 509 -104.90 11.97 59.96
C ARG A 509 -104.41 10.72 59.21
N SER A 510 -103.32 10.03 59.57
CA SER A 510 -102.67 9.03 58.67
C SER A 510 -102.63 7.56 59.17
N SER A 511 -103.37 7.21 60.22
CA SER A 511 -103.33 5.92 60.94
C SER A 511 -103.98 4.69 60.25
N LEU A 512 -103.87 4.52 58.91
CA LEU A 512 -104.90 3.77 58.14
C LEU A 512 -104.52 2.53 57.28
N SER A 513 -103.25 2.09 57.11
CA SER A 513 -102.88 1.17 55.99
C SER A 513 -102.35 -0.26 56.32
N TRP A 514 -102.59 -0.79 57.51
CA TRP A 514 -101.99 -2.03 58.06
C TRP A 514 -102.50 -3.40 57.53
N ARG A 515 -102.94 -3.53 56.26
CA ARG A 515 -103.97 -4.55 55.91
C ARG A 515 -103.78 -5.52 54.73
N VAL A 516 -102.57 -5.71 54.16
CA VAL A 516 -102.42 -6.41 52.85
C VAL A 516 -101.51 -7.67 52.86
N THR A 517 -100.31 -7.63 52.26
CA THR A 517 -99.67 -8.84 51.67
C THR A 517 -98.70 -9.63 52.56
N GLU A 518 -99.24 -10.45 53.47
CA GLU A 518 -98.55 -11.54 54.18
C GLU A 518 -98.50 -12.95 53.48
N PRO A 519 -99.30 -13.31 52.44
CA PRO A 519 -99.40 -14.71 51.97
C PRO A 519 -98.32 -15.24 51.00
N LEU A 520 -97.21 -14.55 50.75
CA LEU A 520 -96.14 -15.04 49.82
C LEU A 520 -95.17 -16.07 50.44
N ARG A 521 -95.50 -16.65 51.60
CA ARG A 521 -94.54 -17.36 52.47
C ARG A 521 -94.60 -18.90 52.45
N THR A 522 -95.43 -19.54 51.62
CA THR A 522 -95.76 -20.99 51.73
C THR A 522 -95.68 -21.84 50.45
N ALA A 523 -95.20 -21.29 49.31
CA ALA A 523 -95.42 -21.93 48.00
C ALA A 523 -94.22 -22.61 47.31
N LYS A 524 -92.99 -22.61 47.87
CA LYS A 524 -91.80 -23.21 47.20
C LYS A 524 -91.07 -24.32 47.98
N ASP A 525 -91.46 -24.60 49.22
CA ASP A 525 -90.97 -25.77 49.97
C ASP A 525 -91.37 -27.12 49.33
N THR A 526 -92.25 -27.09 48.32
CA THR A 526 -92.70 -28.25 47.54
C THR A 526 -91.73 -28.76 46.48
N LEU A 527 -90.62 -28.06 46.18
CA LEU A 527 -89.69 -28.46 45.09
C LEU A 527 -88.40 -29.20 45.51
N LEU A 528 -88.20 -29.49 46.80
CA LEU A 528 -87.10 -30.33 47.30
C LEU A 528 -87.25 -31.86 46.99
N ALA A 529 -88.01 -32.23 45.95
CA ALA A 529 -88.45 -33.62 45.71
C ALA A 529 -88.02 -34.26 44.37
N ARG A 530 -87.05 -33.67 43.65
CA ARG A 530 -86.28 -34.31 42.55
C ARG A 530 -84.78 -34.27 42.88
N ARG A 531 -84.34 -34.80 44.03
CA ARG A 531 -84.07 -36.22 44.38
C ARG A 531 -82.98 -36.89 43.52
N ARG A 532 -81.86 -37.18 44.23
CA ARG A 532 -80.77 -38.13 43.94
C ARG A 532 -79.78 -37.72 42.85
#